data_AF-A0A956P2A1-F1
#
_entry.id   AF-A0A956P2A1-F1
#
_cell.length_a   1.000
_cell.length_b   1.000
_cell.length_c   1.000
_cell.angle_alpha   90.00
_cell.angle_beta   90.00
_cell.angle_gamma   90.00
#
_symmetry.space_group_name_H-M   'P 1'
#
loop_
_entity.id
_entity.type
_entity.pdbx_description
1 polymer ?
#
loop_
_entity_poly.entity_id
_entity_poly.type
_entity_poly.pdbx_seq_one_letter_code
_entity_poly.pdbx_strand_id
1 'polypeptide(L)'
;IAAAERLLAAGNPATTDRVQAIRATRVRLQAVAADLGLAPTTSEANFICTASPRAEWLRDGLAGRGIGVRWLPGNDTPRVRISCPLTPAETDRLEAALRAVVAPEALLLDMDGVIADVSRSYRAAIIATAAEFGVTLTPEQVRARKAAGGANDDWALTHEMILAGGGSGSLDAVTTAFERRYQGSTDAPGLRHTETLLGGRALLARLAARLPLAIVTGRPREDAERFLAEQGIADLFTAVVAREDGPIKPDPFPVAEALRRLGVRRAWMVGDTPDDIRAARGAAVVPLGVVAPGEDPDAARDTLFASGAARVLTDLEELFACLP
;
A
#
# COMPACT_ATOMS: atom_id res chain seq x y z
N ILE A 1 -9.13 -40.34 -9.01
CA ILE A 1 -8.40 -41.39 -9.74
C ILE A 1 -9.24 -41.90 -10.92
N ALA A 2 -10.23 -42.78 -10.71
CA ALA A 2 -10.93 -43.47 -11.80
C ALA A 2 -11.69 -42.59 -12.82
N ALA A 3 -12.29 -41.45 -12.44
CA ALA A 3 -13.07 -40.63 -13.38
C ALA A 3 -12.20 -39.80 -14.33
N ALA A 4 -11.11 -39.21 -13.83
CA ALA A 4 -10.15 -38.46 -14.65
C ALA A 4 -9.30 -39.40 -15.52
N GLU A 5 -8.91 -40.56 -15.00
CA GLU A 5 -8.21 -41.59 -15.77
C GLU A 5 -9.08 -42.21 -16.87
N ARG A 6 -10.39 -42.37 -16.64
CA ARG A 6 -11.34 -42.76 -17.69
C ARG A 6 -11.49 -41.69 -18.78
N LEU A 7 -11.49 -40.40 -18.43
CA LEU A 7 -11.52 -39.30 -19.40
C LEU A 7 -10.22 -39.19 -20.22
N LEU A 8 -9.07 -39.46 -19.59
CA LEU A 8 -7.77 -39.57 -20.26
C LEU A 8 -7.72 -40.77 -21.21
N ALA A 9 -8.24 -41.92 -20.79
CA ALA A 9 -8.34 -43.13 -21.61
C ALA A 9 -9.34 -42.99 -22.78
N ALA A 10 -10.30 -42.06 -22.69
CA ALA A 10 -11.29 -41.77 -23.73
C ALA A 10 -10.79 -40.84 -24.86
N GLY A 11 -9.55 -40.36 -24.79
CA GLY A 11 -8.81 -39.91 -26.00
C GLY A 11 -9.08 -38.50 -26.54
N ASN A 12 -9.38 -37.51 -25.70
CA ASN A 12 -9.30 -36.09 -26.13
C ASN A 12 -7.97 -35.47 -25.65
N PRO A 13 -7.01 -35.15 -26.56
CA PRO A 13 -5.72 -34.56 -26.20
C PRO A 13 -5.84 -33.28 -25.36
N ALA A 14 -6.82 -32.43 -25.68
CA ALA A 14 -7.03 -31.17 -24.95
C ALA A 14 -7.45 -31.39 -23.49
N THR A 15 -8.21 -32.45 -23.21
CA THR A 15 -8.57 -32.84 -21.83
C THR A 15 -7.34 -33.37 -21.09
N THR A 16 -6.47 -34.09 -21.80
CA THR A 16 -5.24 -34.65 -21.23
C THR A 16 -4.26 -33.57 -20.83
N ASP A 17 -3.96 -32.64 -21.74
CA ASP A 17 -3.04 -31.54 -21.49
C ASP A 17 -3.50 -30.67 -20.33
N ARG A 18 -4.81 -30.39 -20.25
CA ARG A 18 -5.40 -29.64 -19.13
C ARG A 18 -5.24 -30.33 -17.79
N VAL A 19 -5.45 -31.65 -17.73
CA VAL A 19 -5.26 -32.42 -16.49
C VAL A 19 -3.80 -32.43 -16.07
N GLN A 20 -2.87 -32.58 -17.01
CA GLN A 20 -1.43 -32.54 -16.72
C GLN A 20 -0.98 -31.16 -16.23
N ALA A 21 -1.45 -30.08 -16.87
CA ALA A 21 -1.18 -28.71 -16.44
C ALA A 21 -1.65 -28.48 -14.99
N ILE A 22 -2.90 -28.86 -14.65
CA ILE A 22 -3.43 -28.74 -13.29
C ILE A 22 -2.58 -29.52 -12.29
N ARG A 23 -2.17 -30.75 -12.63
CA ARG A 23 -1.32 -31.59 -11.77
C ARG A 23 0.03 -30.93 -11.51
N ALA A 24 0.70 -30.46 -12.55
CA ALA A 24 2.00 -29.80 -12.45
C ALA A 24 1.92 -28.52 -11.60
N THR A 25 0.95 -27.66 -11.88
CA THR A 25 0.69 -26.44 -11.11
C THR A 25 0.38 -26.75 -9.64
N ARG A 26 -0.44 -27.78 -9.37
CA ARG A 26 -0.77 -28.17 -8.00
C ARG A 26 0.46 -28.60 -7.20
N VAL A 27 1.31 -29.47 -7.77
CA VAL A 27 2.54 -29.94 -7.10
C VAL A 27 3.43 -28.75 -6.78
N ARG A 28 3.61 -27.83 -7.73
CA ARG A 28 4.40 -26.61 -7.52
C ARG A 28 3.82 -25.73 -6.40
N LEU A 29 2.52 -25.43 -6.44
CA LEU A 29 1.87 -24.59 -5.43
C LEU A 29 1.85 -25.24 -4.04
N GLN A 30 1.74 -26.57 -3.94
CA GLN A 30 1.87 -27.30 -2.68
C GLN A 30 3.29 -27.15 -2.10
N ALA A 31 4.32 -27.28 -2.94
CA ALA A 31 5.70 -27.08 -2.51
C ALA A 31 5.94 -25.64 -2.03
N VAL A 32 5.47 -24.64 -2.79
CA VAL A 32 5.56 -23.22 -2.41
C VAL A 32 4.82 -22.95 -1.09
N ALA A 33 3.60 -23.48 -0.93
CA ALA A 33 2.83 -23.27 0.29
C ALA A 33 3.53 -23.88 1.51
N ALA A 34 4.09 -25.09 1.38
CA ALA A 34 4.85 -25.74 2.45
C ALA A 34 6.14 -24.98 2.79
N ASP A 35 6.88 -24.50 1.79
CA ASP A 35 8.08 -23.64 1.95
C ASP A 35 7.77 -22.34 2.71
N LEU A 36 6.57 -21.79 2.49
CA LEU A 36 6.06 -20.60 3.19
C LEU A 36 5.48 -20.91 4.59
N GLY A 37 5.65 -22.13 5.11
CA GLY A 37 5.14 -22.54 6.42
C GLY A 37 3.61 -22.71 6.49
N LEU A 38 2.94 -22.81 5.34
CA LEU A 38 1.52 -23.13 5.27
C LEU A 38 1.33 -24.66 5.25
N ALA A 39 0.13 -25.14 5.59
CA ALA A 39 -0.20 -26.56 5.62
C ALA A 39 -1.14 -26.96 4.46
N PRO A 40 -0.62 -27.16 3.24
CA PRO A 40 -1.43 -27.58 2.09
C PRO A 40 -1.93 -29.02 2.27
N THR A 41 -3.21 -29.24 2.04
CA THR A 41 -3.82 -30.58 2.02
C THR A 41 -3.44 -31.32 0.74
N THR A 42 -3.23 -32.62 0.85
CA THR A 42 -3.17 -33.52 -0.31
C THR A 42 -4.56 -33.64 -0.95
N SER A 43 -4.64 -33.40 -2.26
CA SER A 43 -5.90 -33.50 -3.00
C SER A 43 -5.62 -33.75 -4.48
N GLU A 44 -6.57 -34.43 -5.15
CA GLU A 44 -6.59 -34.56 -6.60
C GLU A 44 -7.41 -33.48 -7.32
N ALA A 45 -7.94 -32.50 -6.58
CA ALA A 45 -8.74 -31.43 -7.15
C ALA A 45 -7.93 -30.43 -7.99
N ASN A 46 -8.63 -29.55 -8.70
CA ASN A 46 -8.07 -28.45 -9.47
C ASN A 46 -7.69 -27.22 -8.62
N PHE A 47 -7.37 -27.44 -7.35
CA PHE A 47 -7.00 -26.41 -6.38
C PHE A 47 -6.07 -26.98 -5.31
N ILE A 48 -5.36 -26.10 -4.63
CA ILE A 48 -4.77 -26.40 -3.32
C ILE A 48 -5.66 -25.81 -2.22
N CYS A 49 -5.71 -26.48 -1.07
CA CYS A 49 -6.35 -25.95 0.13
C CYS A 49 -5.31 -25.94 1.23
N THR A 50 -5.12 -24.82 1.91
CA THR A 50 -4.08 -24.67 2.92
C THR A 50 -4.65 -24.12 4.21
N ALA A 51 -4.31 -24.74 5.34
CA ALA A 51 -4.65 -24.23 6.66
C ALA A 51 -3.61 -23.21 7.10
N SER A 52 -4.07 -22.15 7.78
CA SER A 52 -3.19 -21.15 8.39
C SER A 52 -3.98 -20.35 9.43
N PRO A 53 -3.41 -20.01 10.60
CA PRO A 53 -4.03 -19.04 11.51
C PRO A 53 -4.18 -17.65 10.85
N ARG A 54 -3.37 -17.36 9.82
CA ARG A 54 -3.41 -16.12 9.03
C ARG A 54 -4.18 -16.30 7.71
N ALA A 55 -5.09 -17.29 7.61
CA ALA A 55 -5.85 -17.55 6.39
C ALA A 55 -6.67 -16.35 5.92
N GLU A 56 -7.17 -15.52 6.84
CA GLU A 56 -7.85 -14.28 6.48
C GLU A 56 -6.90 -13.26 5.84
N TRP A 57 -5.71 -13.06 6.42
CA TRP A 57 -4.67 -12.23 5.81
C TRP A 57 -4.24 -12.77 4.44
N LEU A 58 -4.12 -14.09 4.29
CA LEU A 58 -3.79 -14.70 3.00
C LEU A 58 -4.86 -14.41 1.94
N ARG A 59 -6.15 -14.44 2.31
CA ARG A 59 -7.25 -14.04 1.42
C ARG A 59 -7.10 -12.58 0.99
N ASP A 60 -6.96 -11.69 1.96
CA ASP A 60 -6.93 -10.24 1.78
C ASP A 60 -5.71 -9.81 0.94
N GLY A 61 -4.52 -10.28 1.33
CA GLY A 61 -3.27 -10.02 0.62
C GLY A 61 -3.31 -10.47 -0.84
N LEU A 62 -3.84 -11.68 -1.11
CA LEU A 62 -3.99 -12.17 -2.48
C LEU A 62 -5.01 -11.34 -3.27
N ALA A 63 -6.12 -10.93 -2.65
CA ALA A 63 -7.10 -10.05 -3.28
C ALA A 63 -6.49 -8.69 -3.66
N GLY A 64 -5.65 -8.10 -2.80
CA GLY A 64 -4.88 -6.88 -3.12
C GLY A 64 -3.88 -7.06 -4.26
N ARG A 65 -3.45 -8.30 -4.55
CA ARG A 65 -2.64 -8.68 -5.73
C ARG A 65 -3.50 -9.07 -6.94
N GLY A 66 -4.82 -8.88 -6.85
CA GLY A 66 -5.80 -9.19 -7.89
C GLY A 66 -6.05 -10.68 -8.08
N ILE A 67 -5.88 -11.48 -7.02
CA ILE A 67 -6.08 -12.94 -7.02
C ILE A 67 -7.20 -13.27 -6.02
N GLY A 68 -8.37 -13.63 -6.56
CA GLY A 68 -9.48 -14.11 -5.76
C GLY A 68 -9.25 -15.54 -5.26
N VAL A 69 -9.47 -15.76 -3.97
CA VAL A 69 -9.39 -17.08 -3.34
C VAL A 69 -10.63 -17.34 -2.49
N ARG A 70 -10.93 -18.61 -2.21
CA ARG A 70 -12.06 -18.96 -1.36
C ARG A 70 -11.61 -19.16 0.07
N TRP A 71 -12.12 -18.34 0.97
CA TRP A 71 -11.92 -18.47 2.41
C TRP A 71 -12.89 -19.48 3.01
N LEU A 72 -12.38 -20.29 3.94
CA LEU A 72 -13.11 -21.35 4.63
C LEU A 72 -12.85 -21.16 6.14
N PRO A 73 -13.79 -20.59 6.91
CA PRO A 73 -13.56 -20.26 8.31
C PRO A 73 -13.20 -21.48 9.18
N GLY A 74 -13.76 -22.66 8.89
CA GLY A 74 -13.47 -23.91 9.60
C GLY A 74 -13.82 -23.86 11.11
N ASN A 75 -13.82 -25.01 11.79
CA ASN A 75 -14.07 -25.06 13.23
C ASN A 75 -12.76 -25.03 14.07
N ASP A 76 -11.63 -25.48 13.51
CA ASP A 76 -10.34 -25.56 14.23
C ASP A 76 -9.31 -24.53 13.72
N THR A 77 -8.97 -24.57 12.43
CA THR A 77 -8.03 -23.65 11.79
C THR A 77 -8.60 -23.21 10.45
N PRO A 78 -8.70 -21.90 10.18
CA PRO A 78 -9.24 -21.42 8.93
C PRO A 78 -8.35 -21.80 7.77
N ARG A 79 -8.96 -21.91 6.59
CA ARG A 79 -8.31 -22.39 5.37
C ARG A 79 -8.55 -21.45 4.20
N VAL A 80 -7.65 -21.48 3.25
CA VAL A 80 -7.81 -20.84 1.94
C VAL A 80 -7.73 -21.90 0.86
N ARG A 81 -8.73 -21.91 -0.03
CA ARG A 81 -8.71 -22.67 -1.27
C ARG A 81 -8.26 -21.76 -2.42
N ILE A 82 -7.21 -22.19 -3.11
CA ILE A 82 -6.56 -21.50 -4.22
C ILE A 82 -6.64 -22.38 -5.46
N SER A 83 -7.38 -21.92 -6.49
CA SER A 83 -7.50 -22.64 -7.75
C SER A 83 -6.15 -22.74 -8.46
N CYS A 84 -5.85 -23.89 -9.07
CA CYS A 84 -4.64 -24.07 -9.85
C CYS A 84 -4.80 -23.41 -11.23
N PRO A 85 -3.96 -22.43 -11.59
CA PRO A 85 -3.97 -21.89 -12.95
C PRO A 85 -3.59 -22.92 -14.01
N LEU A 86 -3.95 -22.63 -15.27
CA LEU A 86 -3.70 -23.53 -16.39
C LEU A 86 -2.43 -23.16 -17.16
N THR A 87 -1.94 -21.94 -17.02
CA THR A 87 -0.75 -21.46 -17.73
C THR A 87 0.45 -21.28 -16.78
N PRO A 88 1.69 -21.42 -17.29
CA PRO A 88 2.89 -21.10 -16.52
C PRO A 88 2.91 -19.66 -16.01
N ALA A 89 2.53 -18.68 -16.83
CA ALA A 89 2.54 -17.27 -16.46
C ALA A 89 1.59 -16.94 -15.30
N GLU A 90 0.38 -17.51 -15.30
CA GLU A 90 -0.54 -17.34 -14.16
C GLU A 90 -0.04 -18.05 -12.91
N THR A 91 0.65 -19.18 -13.06
CA THR A 91 1.26 -19.92 -11.95
C THR A 91 2.41 -19.12 -11.34
N ASP A 92 3.26 -18.51 -12.16
CA ASP A 92 4.35 -17.62 -11.73
C ASP A 92 3.80 -16.40 -10.98
N ARG A 93 2.74 -15.79 -11.53
CA ARG A 93 2.05 -14.66 -10.89
C ARG A 93 1.49 -15.06 -9.51
N LEU A 94 0.85 -16.22 -9.41
CA LEU A 94 0.28 -16.71 -8.15
C LEU A 94 1.37 -17.04 -7.13
N GLU A 95 2.46 -17.69 -7.54
CA GLU A 95 3.60 -17.95 -6.67
C GLU A 95 4.21 -16.65 -6.16
N ALA A 96 4.46 -15.67 -7.04
CA ALA A 96 5.01 -14.38 -6.65
C ALA A 96 4.12 -13.66 -5.64
N ALA A 97 2.79 -13.69 -5.85
CA ALA A 97 1.83 -13.11 -4.91
C ALA A 97 1.80 -13.84 -3.56
N LEU A 98 1.81 -15.18 -3.55
CA LEU A 98 1.88 -15.96 -2.31
C LEU A 98 3.12 -15.61 -1.48
N ARG A 99 4.29 -15.56 -2.13
CA ARG A 99 5.54 -15.18 -1.46
C ARG A 99 5.48 -13.76 -0.95
N ALA A 100 4.93 -12.81 -1.72
CA ALA A 100 4.83 -11.41 -1.28
C ALA A 100 3.87 -11.24 -0.09
N VAL A 101 2.77 -11.99 -0.05
CA VAL A 101 1.77 -11.93 1.03
C VAL A 101 2.24 -12.62 2.30
N VAL A 102 2.96 -13.73 2.21
CA VAL A 102 3.36 -14.52 3.40
C VAL A 102 4.75 -14.17 3.91
N ALA A 103 5.67 -13.84 3.00
CA ALA A 103 7.08 -13.60 3.29
C ALA A 103 7.58 -12.32 2.58
N PRO A 104 7.06 -11.13 2.98
CA PRO A 104 7.65 -9.87 2.56
C PRO A 104 9.10 -9.76 3.04
N GLU A 105 9.91 -9.03 2.29
CA GLU A 105 11.32 -8.74 2.62
C GLU A 105 11.49 -7.33 3.20
N ALA A 106 10.48 -6.47 3.06
CA ALA A 106 10.51 -5.09 3.54
C ALA A 106 9.10 -4.53 3.77
N LEU A 107 9.04 -3.40 4.49
CA LEU A 107 7.88 -2.54 4.59
C LEU A 107 8.21 -1.18 3.95
N LEU A 108 7.32 -0.72 3.08
CA LEU A 108 7.36 0.61 2.50
C LEU A 108 6.26 1.43 3.17
N LEU A 109 6.59 2.59 3.70
CA LEU A 109 5.63 3.45 4.37
C LEU A 109 5.55 4.77 3.61
N ASP A 110 4.34 5.24 3.34
CA ASP A 110 4.17 6.68 3.11
C ASP A 110 4.53 7.46 4.38
N MET A 111 4.77 8.76 4.23
CA MET A 111 5.03 9.66 5.34
C MET A 111 3.73 10.24 5.88
N ASP A 112 3.01 10.98 5.05
CA ASP A 112 1.84 11.75 5.45
C ASP A 112 0.65 10.84 5.76
N GLY A 113 -0.04 11.09 6.87
CA GLY A 113 -1.18 10.27 7.28
C GLY A 113 -0.82 8.86 7.78
N VAL A 114 0.43 8.40 7.60
CA VAL A 114 0.91 7.08 8.01
C VAL A 114 1.86 7.16 9.20
N ILE A 115 2.96 7.91 9.09
CA ILE A 115 3.89 8.14 10.20
C ILE A 115 3.91 9.61 10.65
N ALA A 116 3.44 10.54 9.82
CA ALA A 116 3.36 11.96 10.14
C ALA A 116 1.89 12.40 10.21
N ASP A 117 1.47 12.95 11.35
CA ASP A 117 0.19 13.65 11.44
C ASP A 117 0.34 15.04 10.82
N VAL A 118 -0.17 15.19 9.59
CA VAL A 118 -0.18 16.44 8.84
C VAL A 118 -1.53 17.16 8.87
N SER A 119 -2.47 16.71 9.71
CA SER A 119 -3.84 17.23 9.73
C SER A 119 -3.89 18.73 10.06
N ARG A 120 -2.88 19.24 10.78
CA ARG A 120 -2.74 20.63 11.20
C ARG A 120 -1.70 21.42 10.39
N SER A 121 -0.95 20.78 9.49
CA SER A 121 0.07 21.43 8.68
C SER A 121 -0.41 21.68 7.25
N TYR A 122 -0.31 20.69 6.36
CA TYR A 122 -0.64 20.81 4.93
C TYR A 122 -2.07 21.28 4.70
N ARG A 123 -3.07 20.69 5.39
CA ARG A 123 -4.48 21.12 5.24
C ARG A 123 -4.69 22.58 5.65
N ALA A 124 -4.04 23.02 6.72
CA ALA A 124 -4.09 24.41 7.16
C ALA A 124 -3.38 25.34 6.15
N ALA A 125 -2.27 24.90 5.56
CA ALA A 125 -1.54 25.64 4.53
C ALA A 125 -2.38 25.80 3.24
N ILE A 126 -3.11 24.76 2.81
CA ILE A 126 -4.03 24.83 1.65
C ILE A 126 -5.09 25.90 1.89
N ILE A 127 -5.81 25.83 3.02
CA ILE A 127 -6.91 26.75 3.35
C ILE A 127 -6.39 28.19 3.48
N ALA A 128 -5.28 28.39 4.21
CA ALA A 128 -4.73 29.71 4.45
C ALA A 128 -4.11 30.33 3.19
N THR A 129 -3.57 29.51 2.28
CA THR A 129 -3.08 29.96 0.98
C THR A 129 -4.25 30.36 0.10
N ALA A 130 -5.29 29.53 -0.01
CA ALA A 130 -6.47 29.84 -0.82
C ALA A 130 -7.14 31.17 -0.42
N ALA A 131 -7.21 31.45 0.89
CA ALA A 131 -7.76 32.70 1.40
C ALA A 131 -6.98 33.95 0.94
N GLU A 132 -5.65 33.86 0.80
CA GLU A 132 -4.81 34.95 0.27
C GLU A 132 -5.12 35.25 -1.21
N PHE A 133 -5.54 34.23 -1.96
CA PHE A 133 -5.94 34.35 -3.36
C PHE A 133 -7.45 34.54 -3.55
N GLY A 134 -8.16 34.94 -2.48
CA GLY A 134 -9.57 35.35 -2.53
C GLY A 134 -10.59 34.21 -2.45
N VAL A 135 -10.16 32.99 -2.07
CA VAL A 135 -11.04 31.81 -1.99
C VAL A 135 -11.11 31.28 -0.57
N THR A 136 -12.32 31.20 -0.01
CA THR A 136 -12.55 30.56 1.29
C THR A 136 -12.83 29.08 1.10
N LEU A 137 -11.90 28.22 1.55
CA LEU A 137 -12.06 26.77 1.56
C LEU A 137 -12.41 26.27 2.97
N THR A 138 -13.27 25.26 3.03
CA THR A 138 -13.54 24.51 4.26
C THR A 138 -12.65 23.26 4.34
N PRO A 139 -12.36 22.74 5.55
CA PRO A 139 -11.67 21.46 5.71
C PRO A 139 -12.34 20.31 4.96
N GLU A 140 -13.67 20.34 4.86
CA GLU A 140 -14.49 19.39 4.11
C GLU A 140 -14.14 19.36 2.62
N GLN A 141 -14.01 20.54 2.00
CA GLN A 141 -13.68 20.66 0.58
C GLN A 141 -12.28 20.14 0.28
N VAL A 142 -11.31 20.45 1.14
CA VAL A 142 -9.94 19.94 1.00
C VAL A 142 -9.93 18.41 1.11
N ARG A 143 -10.66 17.86 2.09
CA ARG A 143 -10.78 16.41 2.30
C ARG A 143 -11.40 15.72 1.09
N ALA A 144 -12.55 16.19 0.63
CA ALA A 144 -13.23 15.63 -0.54
C ALA A 144 -12.35 15.65 -1.79
N ARG A 145 -11.58 16.73 -2.00
CA ARG A 145 -10.68 16.84 -3.15
C ARG A 145 -9.48 15.91 -3.04
N LYS A 146 -8.90 15.70 -1.85
CA LYS A 146 -7.82 14.71 -1.63
C LYS A 146 -8.32 13.27 -1.84
N ALA A 147 -9.51 12.95 -1.32
CA ALA A 147 -10.13 11.63 -1.47
C ALA A 147 -10.43 11.25 -2.94
N ALA A 148 -10.65 12.23 -3.82
CA ALA A 148 -10.85 12.00 -5.25
C ALA A 148 -9.58 11.47 -5.98
N GLY A 149 -8.40 11.56 -5.36
CA GLY A 149 -7.12 11.18 -5.96
C GLY A 149 -6.51 12.27 -6.86
N GLY A 150 -5.29 12.03 -7.33
CA GLY A 150 -4.54 13.02 -8.12
C GLY A 150 -4.20 14.27 -7.29
N ALA A 151 -3.94 14.08 -6.00
CA ALA A 151 -3.77 15.14 -5.02
C ALA A 151 -2.43 15.03 -4.26
N ASN A 152 -1.46 14.31 -4.83
CA ASN A 152 -0.12 14.13 -4.24
C ASN A 152 0.80 15.34 -4.40
N ASP A 153 0.35 16.35 -5.14
CA ASP A 153 1.01 17.64 -5.22
C ASP A 153 0.12 18.71 -4.58
N ASP A 154 0.36 19.01 -3.31
CA ASP A 154 -0.44 19.96 -2.54
C ASP A 154 -0.38 21.38 -3.11
N TRP A 155 0.68 21.76 -3.83
CA TRP A 155 0.76 23.05 -4.50
C TRP A 155 -0.20 23.12 -5.70
N ALA A 156 -0.16 22.11 -6.56
CA ALA A 156 -1.06 22.00 -7.70
C ALA A 156 -2.53 21.88 -7.25
N LEU A 157 -2.79 21.07 -6.23
CA LEU A 157 -4.08 20.92 -5.59
C LEU A 157 -4.63 22.27 -5.11
N THR A 158 -3.81 23.04 -4.38
CA THR A 158 -4.18 24.35 -3.87
C THR A 158 -4.50 25.32 -5.01
N HIS A 159 -3.65 25.33 -6.05
CA HIS A 159 -3.83 26.19 -7.22
C HIS A 159 -5.12 25.87 -7.98
N GLU A 160 -5.41 24.58 -8.23
CA GLU A 160 -6.66 24.15 -8.86
C GLU A 160 -7.89 24.57 -8.04
N MET A 161 -7.85 24.39 -6.71
CA MET A 161 -8.96 24.78 -5.84
C MET A 161 -9.17 26.30 -5.81
N ILE A 162 -8.09 27.10 -5.89
CA ILE A 162 -8.17 28.56 -6.02
C ILE A 162 -8.86 28.95 -7.33
N LEU A 163 -8.42 28.38 -8.46
CA LEU A 163 -8.99 28.69 -9.77
C LEU A 163 -10.47 28.29 -9.84
N ALA A 164 -10.82 27.10 -9.33
CA ALA A 164 -12.20 26.62 -9.28
C ALA A 164 -13.10 27.47 -8.37
N GLY A 165 -12.53 28.10 -7.33
CA GLY A 165 -13.22 29.01 -6.43
C GLY A 165 -13.36 30.44 -6.95
N GLY A 166 -12.91 30.74 -8.17
CA GLY A 166 -12.95 32.08 -8.75
C GLY A 166 -11.80 33.01 -8.31
N GLY A 167 -10.79 32.46 -7.62
CA GLY A 167 -9.54 33.16 -7.33
C GLY A 167 -8.63 33.27 -8.55
N SER A 168 -7.49 33.93 -8.37
CA SER A 168 -6.49 34.10 -9.45
C SER A 168 -5.07 34.08 -8.89
N GLY A 169 -4.13 33.57 -9.68
CA GLY A 169 -2.72 33.46 -9.30
C GLY A 169 -1.99 32.47 -10.20
N SER A 170 -0.68 32.66 -10.40
CA SER A 170 0.16 31.64 -11.03
C SER A 170 0.43 30.51 -10.04
N LEU A 171 0.72 29.31 -10.54
CA LEU A 171 1.15 28.19 -9.69
C LEU A 171 2.37 28.59 -8.84
N ASP A 172 3.34 29.29 -9.42
CA ASP A 172 4.53 29.78 -8.73
C ASP A 172 4.22 30.71 -7.54
N ALA A 173 3.26 31.63 -7.71
CA ALA A 173 2.82 32.51 -6.63
C ALA A 173 2.12 31.72 -5.52
N VAL A 174 1.28 30.74 -5.89
CA VAL A 174 0.61 29.85 -4.93
C VAL A 174 1.62 29.00 -4.17
N THR A 175 2.58 28.38 -4.86
CA THR A 175 3.67 27.62 -4.24
C THR A 175 4.46 28.48 -3.26
N THR A 176 4.84 29.69 -3.66
CA THR A 176 5.58 30.62 -2.78
C THR A 176 4.78 30.98 -1.51
N ALA A 177 3.48 31.26 -1.66
CA ALA A 177 2.60 31.59 -0.54
C ALA A 177 2.33 30.39 0.38
N PHE A 178 2.26 29.19 -0.19
CA PHE A 178 2.16 27.92 0.52
C PHE A 178 3.43 27.65 1.34
N GLU A 179 4.59 27.66 0.69
CA GLU A 179 5.89 27.40 1.33
C GLU A 179 6.17 28.38 2.46
N ARG A 180 5.87 29.67 2.26
CA ARG A 180 6.01 30.68 3.33
C ARG A 180 5.22 30.31 4.60
N ARG A 181 4.04 29.70 4.47
CA ARG A 181 3.22 29.27 5.61
C ARG A 181 3.70 27.95 6.19
N TYR A 182 4.05 27.01 5.32
CA TYR A 182 4.49 25.69 5.72
C TYR A 182 5.84 25.76 6.45
N GLN A 183 6.81 26.45 5.85
CA GLN A 183 8.14 26.66 6.41
C GLN A 183 8.18 27.75 7.49
N GLY A 184 7.28 28.72 7.44
CA GLY A 184 7.28 29.87 8.34
C GLY A 184 8.29 30.93 7.94
N SER A 185 8.47 31.90 8.83
CA SER A 185 9.38 33.03 8.66
C SER A 185 10.25 33.22 9.90
N THR A 186 11.12 34.22 9.87
CA THR A 186 11.89 34.65 11.04
C THR A 186 11.01 35.03 12.23
N ASP A 187 9.81 35.57 11.96
CA ASP A 187 8.92 36.15 12.98
C ASP A 187 7.78 35.23 13.41
N ALA A 188 7.53 34.14 12.68
CA ALA A 188 6.45 33.20 12.97
C ALA A 188 6.84 31.75 12.64
N PRO A 189 6.59 30.79 13.55
CA PRO A 189 6.87 29.39 13.27
C PRO A 189 5.99 28.88 12.12
N GLY A 190 6.59 28.10 11.23
CA GLY A 190 5.89 27.44 10.13
C GLY A 190 4.95 26.35 10.61
N LEU A 191 3.92 26.08 9.81
CA LEU A 191 2.96 25.01 10.07
C LEU A 191 3.59 23.61 10.16
N ARG A 192 4.79 23.39 9.58
CA ARG A 192 5.54 22.15 9.73
C ARG A 192 5.79 21.75 11.19
N HIS A 193 5.93 22.72 12.10
CA HIS A 193 6.16 22.47 13.54
C HIS A 193 4.92 21.96 14.28
N THR A 194 3.78 21.89 13.61
CA THR A 194 2.55 21.29 14.16
C THR A 194 2.44 19.80 13.90
N GLU A 195 3.34 19.24 13.09
CA GLU A 195 3.36 17.82 12.75
C GLU A 195 3.85 16.98 13.92
N THR A 196 3.26 15.79 14.07
CA THR A 196 3.63 14.85 15.14
C THR A 196 3.84 13.45 14.59
N LEU A 197 4.67 12.66 15.27
CA LEU A 197 4.93 11.27 14.92
C LEU A 197 3.76 10.37 15.30
N LEU A 198 3.16 9.72 14.32
CA LEU A 198 2.13 8.70 14.51
C LEU A 198 2.76 7.38 14.95
N GLY A 199 2.17 6.73 15.96
CA GLY A 199 2.64 5.46 16.52
C GLY A 199 3.92 5.56 17.38
N GLY A 200 4.72 6.61 17.21
CA GLY A 200 5.93 6.85 17.97
C GLY A 200 7.14 6.00 17.53
N ARG A 201 8.34 6.42 17.96
CA ARG A 201 9.61 5.75 17.60
C ARG A 201 9.64 4.27 18.02
N ALA A 202 9.07 3.93 19.18
CA ALA A 202 9.09 2.57 19.70
C ALA A 202 8.36 1.57 18.78
N LEU A 203 7.23 1.98 18.19
CA LEU A 203 6.49 1.17 17.21
C LEU A 203 7.33 0.92 15.95
N LEU A 204 7.86 2.00 15.37
CA LEU A 204 8.69 1.92 14.17
C LEU A 204 9.96 1.11 14.39
N ALA A 205 10.59 1.23 15.56
CA ALA A 205 11.76 0.43 15.91
C ALA A 205 11.43 -1.07 16.00
N ARG A 206 10.24 -1.43 16.52
CA ARG A 206 9.77 -2.82 16.51
C ARG A 206 9.51 -3.34 15.10
N LEU A 207 8.99 -2.50 14.21
CA LEU A 207 8.81 -2.86 12.78
C LEU A 207 10.16 -3.03 12.08
N ALA A 208 11.10 -2.09 12.29
CA ALA A 208 12.46 -2.15 11.75
C ALA A 208 13.25 -3.38 12.23
N ALA A 209 12.99 -3.84 13.45
CA ALA A 209 13.55 -5.08 13.99
C ALA A 209 12.97 -6.35 13.32
N ARG A 210 11.82 -6.25 12.64
CA ARG A 210 11.23 -7.36 11.88
C ARG A 210 11.67 -7.35 10.43
N LEU A 211 11.61 -6.20 9.76
CA LEU A 211 11.90 -6.04 8.35
C LEU A 211 12.55 -4.66 8.08
N PRO A 212 13.44 -4.55 7.08
CA PRO A 212 13.90 -3.27 6.55
C PRO A 212 12.72 -2.35 6.21
N LEU A 213 12.83 -1.08 6.62
CA LEU A 213 11.85 -0.04 6.32
C LEU A 213 12.38 0.91 5.25
N ALA A 214 11.49 1.39 4.39
CA ALA A 214 11.75 2.54 3.53
C ALA A 214 10.58 3.51 3.50
N ILE A 215 10.89 4.79 3.30
CA ILE A 215 9.89 5.83 3.05
C ILE A 215 9.64 5.95 1.55
N VAL A 216 8.37 6.09 1.16
CA VAL A 216 7.93 6.42 -0.19
C VAL A 216 6.95 7.58 -0.12
N THR A 217 7.45 8.81 -0.29
CA THR A 217 6.67 10.04 -0.06
C THR A 217 6.63 10.97 -1.27
N GLY A 218 5.55 11.75 -1.36
CA GLY A 218 5.44 12.87 -2.29
C GLY A 218 6.07 14.17 -1.78
N ARG A 219 6.58 14.18 -0.54
CA ARG A 219 7.28 15.35 0.03
C ARG A 219 8.59 15.63 -0.70
N PRO A 220 9.03 16.91 -0.74
CA PRO A 220 10.40 17.25 -1.06
C PRO A 220 11.37 16.51 -0.13
N ARG A 221 12.52 16.09 -0.66
CA ARG A 221 13.54 15.35 0.10
C ARG A 221 13.94 16.04 1.39
N GLU A 222 14.20 17.34 1.31
CA GLU A 222 14.63 18.14 2.45
C GLU A 222 13.59 18.12 3.57
N ASP A 223 12.30 18.21 3.22
CA ASP A 223 11.20 18.20 4.19
C ASP A 223 11.05 16.81 4.85
N ALA A 224 11.16 15.75 4.06
CA ALA A 224 11.09 14.38 4.56
C ALA A 224 12.26 14.07 5.51
N GLU A 225 13.50 14.36 5.09
CA GLU A 225 14.70 14.10 5.89
C GLU A 225 14.72 14.94 7.17
N ARG A 226 14.27 16.20 7.10
CA ARG A 226 14.12 17.05 8.27
C ARG A 226 13.11 16.49 9.27
N PHE A 227 11.91 16.10 8.82
CA PHE A 227 10.91 15.48 9.70
C PHE A 227 11.47 14.23 10.39
N LEU A 228 12.13 13.34 9.63
CA LEU A 228 12.75 12.14 10.18
C LEU A 228 13.84 12.44 11.21
N ALA A 229 14.63 13.50 11.00
CA ALA A 229 15.67 13.93 11.93
C ALA A 229 15.09 14.57 13.20
N GLU A 230 14.12 15.48 13.07
CA GLU A 230 13.45 16.16 14.19
C GLU A 230 12.67 15.18 15.08
N GLN A 231 12.01 14.20 14.49
CA GLN A 231 11.34 13.11 15.22
C GLN A 231 12.31 12.03 15.71
N GLY A 232 13.60 12.14 15.36
CA GLY A 232 14.65 11.21 15.74
C GLY A 232 14.35 9.78 15.31
N ILE A 233 13.96 9.56 14.04
CA ILE A 233 13.61 8.25 13.47
C ILE A 233 14.34 7.94 12.15
N ALA A 234 15.19 8.83 11.66
CA ALA A 234 15.92 8.65 10.40
C ALA A 234 16.73 7.35 10.35
N ASP A 235 17.31 6.91 11.47
CA ASP A 235 18.11 5.69 11.60
C ASP A 235 17.30 4.39 11.45
N LEU A 236 15.97 4.46 11.49
CA LEU A 236 15.09 3.29 11.33
C LEU A 236 14.82 2.93 9.86
N PHE A 237 15.15 3.83 8.92
CA PHE A 237 14.83 3.66 7.50
C PHE A 237 16.10 3.44 6.68
N THR A 238 16.12 2.34 5.92
CA THR A 238 17.24 2.01 5.04
C THR A 238 17.25 2.86 3.78
N ALA A 239 16.08 3.36 3.35
CA ALA A 239 15.95 4.20 2.18
C ALA A 239 14.81 5.21 2.33
N VAL A 240 14.98 6.38 1.69
CA VAL A 240 13.93 7.39 1.51
C VAL A 240 13.81 7.68 0.03
N VAL A 241 12.65 7.37 -0.55
CA VAL A 241 12.26 7.78 -1.89
C VAL A 241 11.34 8.99 -1.78
N ALA A 242 11.81 10.13 -2.28
CA ALA A 242 11.17 11.43 -2.20
C ALA A 242 10.75 11.92 -3.58
N ARG A 243 10.08 13.08 -3.63
CA ARG A 243 9.54 13.68 -4.86
C ARG A 243 10.56 13.80 -5.99
N GLU A 244 11.80 14.15 -5.68
CA GLU A 244 12.84 14.45 -6.66
C GLU A 244 13.43 13.19 -7.33
N ASP A 245 13.14 12.00 -6.80
CA ASP A 245 13.72 10.75 -7.31
C ASP A 245 13.10 10.29 -8.64
N GLY A 246 11.91 10.81 -9.00
CA GLY A 246 11.25 10.50 -10.27
C GLY A 246 9.74 10.81 -10.24
N PRO A 247 8.94 10.16 -11.11
CA PRO A 247 7.49 10.32 -11.12
C PRO A 247 6.87 10.04 -9.73
N ILE A 248 5.89 10.87 -9.34
CA ILE A 248 5.18 10.71 -8.07
C ILE A 248 4.04 9.71 -8.19
N LYS A 249 3.59 9.18 -7.04
CA LYS A 249 2.37 8.38 -6.92
C LYS A 249 1.20 9.08 -7.66
N PRO A 250 0.30 8.39 -8.37
CA PRO A 250 0.08 6.94 -8.41
C PRO A 250 1.00 6.16 -9.37
N ASP A 251 2.01 6.80 -9.97
CA ASP A 251 3.02 6.08 -10.74
C ASP A 251 3.70 5.01 -9.86
N PRO A 252 3.98 3.79 -10.36
CA PRO A 252 4.64 2.74 -9.59
C PRO A 252 6.15 2.95 -9.39
N PHE A 253 6.77 3.88 -10.11
CA PHE A 253 8.20 4.18 -10.05
C PHE A 253 8.75 4.32 -8.62
N PRO A 254 8.20 5.15 -7.72
CA PRO A 254 8.83 5.40 -6.43
C PRO A 254 8.79 4.16 -5.52
N VAL A 255 7.79 3.30 -5.70
CA VAL A 255 7.71 2.00 -5.01
C VAL A 255 8.76 1.04 -5.55
N ALA A 256 8.90 0.95 -6.88
CA ALA A 256 9.92 0.12 -7.52
C ALA A 256 11.35 0.58 -7.17
N GLU A 257 11.56 1.89 -7.07
CA GLU A 257 12.82 2.50 -6.65
C GLU A 257 13.15 2.16 -5.19
N ALA A 258 12.15 2.16 -4.30
CA ALA A 258 12.35 1.74 -2.91
C ALA A 258 12.77 0.26 -2.82
N LEU A 259 12.11 -0.63 -3.57
CA LEU A 259 12.53 -2.04 -3.67
C LEU A 259 13.98 -2.17 -4.16
N ARG A 260 14.36 -1.38 -5.18
CA ARG A 260 15.71 -1.37 -5.74
C ARG A 260 16.75 -0.91 -4.72
N ARG A 261 16.50 0.20 -3.99
CA ARG A 261 17.40 0.72 -2.96
C ARG A 261 17.59 -0.25 -1.79
N LEU A 262 16.53 -0.97 -1.44
CA LEU A 262 16.56 -2.01 -0.41
C LEU A 262 17.20 -3.33 -0.88
N GLY A 263 17.35 -3.54 -2.19
CA GLY A 263 17.84 -4.81 -2.74
C GLY A 263 16.85 -5.97 -2.56
N VAL A 264 15.54 -5.67 -2.48
CA VAL A 264 14.48 -6.66 -2.24
C VAL A 264 13.52 -6.76 -3.42
N ARG A 265 12.69 -7.79 -3.45
CA ARG A 265 11.73 -8.06 -4.52
C ARG A 265 10.29 -8.09 -4.04
N ARG A 266 10.08 -8.22 -2.73
CA ARG A 266 8.77 -8.39 -2.11
C ARG A 266 8.65 -7.44 -0.94
N ALA A 267 7.62 -6.61 -0.94
CA ALA A 267 7.31 -5.75 0.18
C ALA A 267 5.81 -5.65 0.37
N TRP A 268 5.42 -5.08 1.51
CA TRP A 268 4.10 -4.46 1.68
C TRP A 268 4.30 -2.96 1.68
N MET A 269 3.35 -2.23 1.09
CA MET A 269 3.32 -0.78 1.16
C MET A 269 2.10 -0.33 1.95
N VAL A 270 2.30 0.55 2.92
CA VAL A 270 1.23 1.19 3.70
C VAL A 270 1.11 2.65 3.27
N GLY A 271 -0.09 3.06 2.89
CA GLY A 271 -0.44 4.45 2.56
C GLY A 271 -1.85 4.80 2.98
N ASP A 272 -2.17 6.08 3.05
CA ASP A 272 -3.50 6.58 3.44
C ASP A 272 -4.33 7.09 2.25
N THR A 273 -3.74 7.19 1.06
CA THR A 273 -4.42 7.69 -0.13
C THR A 273 -4.69 6.61 -1.20
N PRO A 274 -5.70 6.82 -2.07
CA PRO A 274 -5.87 6.02 -3.30
C PRO A 274 -4.62 5.88 -4.15
N ASP A 275 -3.77 6.91 -4.19
CA ASP A 275 -2.63 6.93 -5.06
C ASP A 275 -1.48 6.05 -4.53
N ASP A 276 -1.35 5.90 -3.21
CA ASP A 276 -0.48 4.90 -2.60
C ASP A 276 -0.86 3.48 -3.00
N ILE A 277 -2.16 3.17 -2.89
CA ILE A 277 -2.70 1.85 -3.22
C ILE A 277 -2.44 1.54 -4.70
N ARG A 278 -2.65 2.52 -5.59
CA ARG A 278 -2.40 2.37 -7.03
C ARG A 278 -0.92 2.19 -7.34
N ALA A 279 -0.04 2.99 -6.73
CA ALA A 279 1.41 2.88 -6.90
C ALA A 279 1.92 1.50 -6.45
N ALA A 280 1.51 1.04 -5.27
CA ALA A 280 1.84 -0.29 -4.74
C ALA A 280 1.39 -1.41 -5.68
N ARG A 281 0.14 -1.35 -6.16
CA ARG A 281 -0.40 -2.34 -7.11
C ARG A 281 0.36 -2.35 -8.43
N GLY A 282 0.64 -1.17 -8.99
CA GLY A 282 1.40 -1.00 -10.22
C GLY A 282 2.82 -1.56 -10.11
N ALA A 283 3.44 -1.46 -8.95
CA ALA A 283 4.76 -2.01 -8.64
C ALA A 283 4.74 -3.48 -8.19
N ALA A 284 3.59 -4.16 -8.31
CA ALA A 284 3.42 -5.55 -7.89
C ALA A 284 3.66 -5.84 -6.39
N VAL A 285 3.54 -4.81 -5.54
CA VAL A 285 3.65 -4.85 -4.08
C VAL A 285 2.27 -5.11 -3.45
N VAL A 286 2.23 -5.64 -2.21
CA VAL A 286 0.96 -5.82 -1.49
C VAL A 286 0.50 -4.46 -0.95
N PRO A 287 -0.67 -3.93 -1.39
CA PRO A 287 -1.13 -2.62 -0.98
C PRO A 287 -1.90 -2.70 0.36
N LEU A 288 -1.50 -1.92 1.34
CA LEU A 288 -2.17 -1.76 2.63
C LEU A 288 -2.62 -0.31 2.77
N GLY A 289 -3.87 -0.12 3.17
CA GLY A 289 -4.41 1.17 3.56
C GLY A 289 -4.25 1.41 5.06
N VAL A 290 -4.17 2.66 5.49
CA VAL A 290 -4.37 3.07 6.89
C VAL A 290 -5.25 4.31 6.93
N VAL A 291 -6.10 4.44 7.95
CA VAL A 291 -6.95 5.62 8.10
C VAL A 291 -6.13 6.77 8.68
N ALA A 292 -5.93 7.83 7.90
CA ALA A 292 -5.21 9.02 8.37
C ALA A 292 -5.98 9.80 9.47
N PRO A 293 -5.27 10.50 10.37
CA PRO A 293 -5.90 11.36 11.36
C PRO A 293 -6.83 12.42 10.77
N GLY A 294 -8.01 12.54 11.37
CA GLY A 294 -9.03 13.53 11.00
C GLY A 294 -9.82 13.19 9.73
N GLU A 295 -9.65 12.00 9.16
CA GLU A 295 -10.52 11.45 8.12
C GLU A 295 -11.75 10.75 8.73
N ASP A 296 -12.83 10.65 7.95
CA ASP A 296 -13.95 9.77 8.28
C ASP A 296 -13.49 8.30 8.05
N PRO A 297 -13.45 7.45 9.10
CA PRO A 297 -12.91 6.10 8.97
C PRO A 297 -13.65 5.22 7.96
N ASP A 298 -14.97 5.35 7.85
CA ASP A 298 -15.76 4.50 6.96
C ASP A 298 -15.56 4.94 5.50
N ALA A 299 -15.62 6.25 5.25
CA ALA A 299 -15.38 6.79 3.91
C ALA A 299 -13.94 6.53 3.42
N ALA A 300 -12.94 6.65 4.31
CA ALA A 300 -11.55 6.34 4.00
C ALA A 300 -11.36 4.86 3.66
N ARG A 301 -11.95 3.96 4.45
CA ARG A 301 -11.93 2.51 4.19
C ARG A 301 -12.52 2.18 2.83
N ASP A 302 -13.72 2.67 2.54
CA ASP A 302 -14.39 2.42 1.26
C ASP A 302 -13.55 2.89 0.08
N THR A 303 -12.98 4.10 0.19
CA THR A 303 -12.11 4.70 -0.84
C THR A 303 -10.83 3.89 -1.08
N LEU A 304 -10.17 3.43 -0.01
CA LEU A 304 -8.95 2.63 -0.10
C LEU A 304 -9.23 1.21 -0.64
N PHE A 305 -10.32 0.58 -0.23
CA PHE A 305 -10.73 -0.71 -0.79
C PHE A 305 -11.13 -0.59 -2.26
N ALA A 306 -11.86 0.45 -2.65
CA ALA A 306 -12.20 0.72 -4.05
C ALA A 306 -10.95 0.92 -4.93
N SER A 307 -9.87 1.44 -4.34
CA SER A 307 -8.56 1.59 -5.01
C SER A 307 -7.75 0.29 -5.08
N GLY A 308 -8.19 -0.74 -4.35
CA GLY A 308 -7.62 -2.10 -4.39
C GLY A 308 -6.69 -2.45 -3.24
N ALA A 309 -6.85 -1.81 -2.08
CA ALA A 309 -6.15 -2.19 -0.85
C ALA A 309 -6.46 -3.64 -0.47
N ALA A 310 -5.44 -4.38 -0.03
CA ALA A 310 -5.63 -5.73 0.52
C ALA A 310 -6.38 -5.66 1.85
N ARG A 311 -5.99 -4.70 2.70
CA ARG A 311 -6.58 -4.44 4.01
C ARG A 311 -6.42 -2.96 4.31
N VAL A 312 -7.35 -2.40 5.08
CA VAL A 312 -7.27 -1.05 5.64
C VAL A 312 -7.15 -1.16 7.16
N LEU A 313 -6.02 -0.69 7.68
CA LEU A 313 -5.65 -0.74 9.09
C LEU A 313 -6.19 0.49 9.83
N THR A 314 -6.44 0.38 11.13
CA THR A 314 -6.68 1.56 11.97
C THR A 314 -5.37 2.25 12.35
N ASP A 315 -4.31 1.48 12.56
CA ASP A 315 -2.96 1.95 12.85
C ASP A 315 -1.90 0.94 12.39
N LEU A 316 -0.62 1.31 12.54
CA LEU A 316 0.51 0.45 12.16
C LEU A 316 0.78 -0.72 13.13
N GLU A 317 0.18 -0.75 14.34
CA GLU A 317 0.33 -1.87 15.28
C GLU A 317 -0.37 -3.13 14.73
N GLU A 318 -1.47 -2.96 14.00
CA GLU A 318 -2.17 -4.07 13.33
C GLU A 318 -1.28 -4.88 12.36
N LEU A 319 -0.18 -4.30 11.85
CA LEU A 319 0.77 -5.03 11.00
C LEU A 319 1.33 -6.27 11.71
N PHE A 320 1.52 -6.24 13.03
CA PHE A 320 2.07 -7.38 13.77
C PHE A 320 1.15 -8.61 13.78
N ALA A 321 -0.15 -8.44 13.53
CA ALA A 321 -1.07 -9.57 13.37
C ALA A 321 -0.86 -10.31 12.04
N CYS A 322 -0.37 -9.60 11.01
CA CYS A 322 -0.16 -10.11 9.67
C CYS A 322 1.29 -10.56 9.42
N LEU A 323 2.26 -9.81 9.95
CA LEU A 323 3.69 -10.02 9.72
C LEU A 323 4.13 -11.44 10.12
N PRO A 324 5.07 -12.06 9.37
CA PRO A 324 5.61 -13.38 9.65
C PRO A 324 6.04 -13.56 11.11
#